data_AF-A0A2A4M844-F1
#
_entry.id   AF-A0A2A4M844-F1
#
_cell.length_a   1.000
_cell.length_b   1.000
_cell.length_c   1.000
_cell.angle_alpha   90.00
_cell.angle_beta   90.00
_cell.angle_gamma   90.00
#
_symmetry.space_group_name_H-M   'P 1'
#
loop_
_entity.id
_entity.type
_entity.pdbx_description
1 polymer ?
#
loop_
_entity_poly.entity_id
_entity_poly.type
_entity_poly.pdbx_seq_one_letter_code
_entity_poly.pdbx_strand_id
1 'polypeptide(L)'
;MSLEDKLYPLLSLYDRLPQGARNFIGAAYRRLPRRIRHGRAYGEFRELAEASPSWSESDLREYQLRELRRTLVNAASYCPCYSRSFAKAGFRPDAMMSLDDFAGCPSLTKQDMQQHFNDLTSTGIADSQKLYITTGGSTGVPVGFHLQKGVSRPKERLEWGIPLPFDEDYVTYVWF
;
A
#
# COMPACT_ATOMS: atom_id res chain seq x y z
N MET A 1 -12.20 -5.19 -4.24
CA MET A 1 -12.87 -3.89 -4.41
C MET A 1 -13.74 -3.66 -3.17
N SER A 2 -13.52 -2.56 -2.46
CA SER A 2 -14.28 -2.23 -1.25
C SER A 2 -15.72 -1.85 -1.61
N LEU A 3 -16.66 -2.04 -0.69
CA LEU A 3 -18.03 -1.56 -0.87
C LEU A 3 -18.05 -0.02 -0.99
N GLU A 4 -17.11 0.66 -0.33
CA GLU A 4 -16.92 2.11 -0.44
C GLU A 4 -16.53 2.56 -1.85
N ASP A 5 -15.66 1.80 -2.54
CA ASP A 5 -15.24 2.13 -3.92
C ASP A 5 -16.43 2.06 -4.89
N LYS A 6 -17.39 1.16 -4.63
CA LYS A 6 -18.61 1.00 -5.43
C LYS A 6 -19.67 2.06 -5.14
N LEU A 7 -19.73 2.54 -3.90
CA LEU A 7 -20.70 3.56 -3.46
C LEU A 7 -20.21 4.98 -3.72
N TYR A 8 -18.91 5.21 -3.91
CA TYR A 8 -18.34 6.54 -4.13
C TYR A 8 -19.01 7.33 -5.28
N PRO A 9 -19.33 6.74 -6.45
CA PRO A 9 -20.05 7.45 -7.51
C PRO A 9 -21.46 7.93 -7.11
N LEU A 10 -22.06 7.32 -6.09
CA LEU A 10 -23.39 7.64 -5.58
C LEU A 10 -23.36 8.66 -4.42
N LEU A 11 -22.18 9.13 -4.02
CA LEU A 11 -22.03 10.05 -2.90
C LEU A 11 -22.82 11.34 -3.10
N SER A 12 -22.79 11.90 -4.31
CA SER A 12 -23.54 13.10 -4.68
C SER A 12 -25.06 12.92 -4.60
N LEU A 13 -25.56 11.69 -4.79
CA LEU A 13 -26.97 11.35 -4.62
C LEU A 13 -27.32 11.19 -3.14
N TYR A 14 -26.44 10.57 -2.35
CA TYR A 14 -26.58 10.44 -0.90
C TYR A 14 -26.64 11.82 -0.21
N ASP A 15 -25.80 12.76 -0.62
CA ASP A 15 -25.73 14.10 -0.02
C ASP A 15 -27.01 14.92 -0.23
N ARG A 16 -27.76 14.63 -1.30
CA ARG A 16 -29.04 15.26 -1.62
C ARG A 16 -30.23 14.68 -0.85
N LEU A 17 -30.05 13.58 -0.11
CA LEU A 17 -31.14 12.95 0.62
C LEU A 17 -31.51 13.74 1.90
N PRO A 18 -32.79 13.74 2.31
CA PRO A 18 -33.21 14.27 3.60
C PRO A 18 -32.46 13.61 4.76
N GLN A 19 -32.27 14.35 5.87
CA GLN A 19 -31.48 13.89 7.02
C GLN A 19 -31.94 12.52 7.56
N GLY A 20 -33.25 12.26 7.61
CA GLY A 20 -33.80 10.97 8.05
C GLY A 20 -33.36 9.79 7.19
N ALA A 21 -33.35 9.97 5.86
CA ALA A 21 -32.89 8.95 4.92
C ALA A 21 -31.38 8.72 5.05
N ARG A 22 -30.58 9.78 5.21
CA ARG A 22 -29.13 9.66 5.48
C ARG A 22 -28.85 8.90 6.78
N ASN A 23 -29.59 9.20 7.84
CA ASN A 23 -29.48 8.51 9.13
C ASN A 23 -29.84 7.02 9.02
N PHE A 24 -30.90 6.69 8.28
CA PHE A 24 -31.31 5.31 8.05
C PHE A 24 -30.27 4.53 7.24
N ILE A 25 -29.79 5.09 6.13
CA ILE A 25 -28.74 4.49 5.30
C ILE A 25 -27.45 4.30 6.12
N GLY A 26 -27.05 5.31 6.89
CA GLY A 26 -25.88 5.22 7.78
C GLY A 26 -26.05 4.14 8.86
N ALA A 27 -27.24 4.01 9.45
CA ALA A 27 -27.54 2.97 10.43
C ALA A 27 -27.52 1.55 9.81
N ALA A 28 -28.06 1.39 8.60
CA ALA A 28 -27.99 0.14 7.86
C ALA A 28 -26.54 -0.21 7.49
N TYR A 29 -25.76 0.77 7.01
CA TYR A 29 -24.36 0.61 6.67
C TYR A 29 -23.50 0.18 7.89
N ARG A 30 -23.79 0.73 9.08
CA ARG A 30 -23.12 0.36 10.34
C ARG A 30 -23.37 -1.09 10.74
N ARG A 31 -24.51 -1.69 10.37
CA ARG A 31 -24.84 -3.09 10.63
C ARG A 31 -24.14 -4.08 9.69
N LEU A 32 -23.61 -3.61 8.56
CA LEU A 32 -22.86 -4.48 7.65
C LEU A 32 -21.57 -4.99 8.31
N PRO A 33 -21.24 -6.30 8.19
CA PRO A 33 -19.98 -6.85 8.67
C PRO A 33 -18.76 -6.08 8.17
N ARG A 34 -17.76 -5.87 9.03
CA ARG A 34 -16.52 -5.13 8.69
C ARG A 34 -15.80 -5.69 7.46
N ARG A 35 -15.85 -7.01 7.26
CA ARG A 35 -15.28 -7.71 6.08
C ARG A 35 -15.91 -7.25 4.77
N ILE A 36 -17.21 -6.95 4.76
CA ILE A 36 -17.93 -6.47 3.57
C ILE A 36 -17.62 -4.98 3.36
N ARG A 37 -17.55 -4.22 4.46
CA ARG A 37 -17.31 -2.77 4.43
C ARG A 37 -15.92 -2.40 3.92
N HIS A 38 -14.89 -3.10 4.41
CA HIS A 38 -13.49 -2.77 4.17
C HIS A 38 -12.81 -3.68 3.13
N GLY A 39 -13.53 -4.68 2.63
CA GLY A 39 -13.05 -5.60 1.60
C GLY A 39 -12.23 -6.77 2.13
N ARG A 40 -11.80 -7.64 1.20
CA ARG A 40 -11.14 -8.93 1.51
C ARG A 40 -9.81 -8.76 2.24
N ALA A 41 -9.01 -7.77 1.85
CA ALA A 41 -7.70 -7.48 2.44
C ALA A 41 -7.78 -7.05 3.92
N TYR A 42 -8.91 -6.48 4.37
CA TYR A 42 -9.07 -6.09 5.78
C TYR A 42 -8.99 -7.27 6.75
N GLY A 43 -9.50 -8.45 6.34
CA GLY A 43 -9.44 -9.64 7.18
C GLY A 43 -8.00 -10.08 7.44
N GLU A 44 -7.20 -10.13 6.38
CA GLU A 44 -5.78 -10.51 6.41
C GLU A 44 -4.96 -9.52 7.27
N PHE A 45 -5.11 -8.21 7.04
CA PHE A 45 -4.38 -7.22 7.84
C PHE A 45 -4.80 -7.19 9.30
N ARG A 46 -6.07 -7.45 9.61
CA ARG A 46 -6.55 -7.50 10.99
C ARG A 46 -5.97 -8.71 11.72
N GLU A 47 -6.00 -9.89 11.10
CA GLU A 47 -5.42 -11.10 11.69
C GLU A 47 -3.92 -10.93 11.94
N LEU A 48 -3.22 -10.31 11.00
CA LEU A 48 -1.82 -9.93 11.18
C LEU A 48 -1.62 -8.97 12.36
N ALA A 49 -2.42 -7.90 12.46
CA ALA A 49 -2.30 -6.90 13.52
C ALA A 49 -2.65 -7.46 14.91
N GLU A 50 -3.57 -8.42 14.99
CA GLU A 50 -3.92 -9.13 16.23
C GLU A 50 -2.84 -10.14 16.63
N ALA A 51 -2.20 -10.82 15.67
CA ALA A 51 -1.19 -11.84 15.93
C ALA A 51 0.22 -11.27 16.20
N SER A 52 0.61 -10.22 15.48
CA SER A 52 1.99 -9.71 15.49
C SER A 52 2.56 -9.30 16.84
N PRO A 53 1.77 -8.75 17.81
CA PRO A 53 2.31 -8.40 19.12
C PRO A 53 2.79 -9.60 19.94
N SER A 54 2.37 -10.81 19.59
CA SER A 54 2.77 -12.05 20.27
C SER A 54 3.96 -12.76 19.62
N TRP A 55 4.49 -12.22 18.52
CA TRP A 55 5.57 -12.85 17.77
C TRP A 55 6.91 -12.72 18.48
N SER A 56 7.73 -13.77 18.36
CA SER A 56 9.13 -13.68 18.75
C SER A 56 9.91 -12.77 17.79
N GLU A 57 11.08 -12.32 18.21
CA GLU A 57 11.98 -11.53 17.35
C GLU A 57 12.35 -12.28 16.07
N SER A 58 12.55 -13.60 16.15
CA SER A 58 12.82 -14.44 14.98
C SER A 58 11.64 -14.51 14.02
N ASP A 59 10.43 -14.69 14.53
CA ASP A 59 9.21 -14.74 13.70
C ASP A 59 8.99 -13.39 12.99
N LEU A 60 9.22 -12.28 13.71
CA LEU A 60 9.11 -10.94 13.17
C LEU A 60 10.14 -10.68 12.07
N ARG A 61 11.41 -11.09 12.27
CA ARG A 61 12.46 -10.99 11.24
C ARG A 61 12.17 -11.83 10.00
N GLU A 62 11.71 -13.07 10.19
CA GLU A 62 11.33 -13.93 9.06
C GLU A 62 10.18 -13.32 8.26
N TYR A 63 9.17 -12.80 8.96
CA TYR A 63 8.05 -12.10 8.33
C TYR A 63 8.50 -10.87 7.55
N GLN A 64 9.32 -10.00 8.15
CA GLN A 64 9.86 -8.81 7.49
C GLN A 64 10.64 -9.18 6.23
N LEU A 65 11.54 -10.17 6.32
CA LEU A 65 12.33 -10.62 5.17
C LEU A 65 11.45 -11.16 4.06
N ARG A 66 10.47 -12.01 4.39
CA ARG A 66 9.54 -12.59 3.41
C ARG A 66 8.74 -11.51 2.68
N GLU A 67 8.17 -10.56 3.44
CA GLU A 67 7.34 -9.50 2.86
C GLU A 67 8.19 -8.51 2.06
N LEU A 68 9.38 -8.13 2.54
CA LEU A 68 10.33 -7.29 1.82
C LEU A 68 10.74 -7.94 0.49
N ARG A 69 11.15 -9.22 0.55
CA ARG A 69 11.51 -10.01 -0.64
C ARG A 69 10.37 -10.03 -1.65
N ARG A 70 9.15 -10.39 -1.20
CA ARG A 70 7.95 -10.42 -2.05
C ARG A 70 7.70 -9.07 -2.71
N THR A 71 7.89 -7.99 -1.95
CA THR A 71 7.67 -6.63 -2.44
C THR A 71 8.67 -6.25 -3.53
N LEU A 72 9.96 -6.48 -3.27
CA LEU A 72 11.02 -6.14 -4.22
C LEU A 72 10.96 -7.01 -5.49
N VAL A 73 10.60 -8.29 -5.36
CA VAL A 73 10.37 -9.17 -6.53
C VAL A 73 9.20 -8.65 -7.38
N ASN A 74 8.10 -8.24 -6.77
CA ASN A 74 6.97 -7.66 -7.49
C ASN A 74 7.38 -6.34 -8.18
N ALA A 75 8.12 -5.47 -7.49
CA ALA A 75 8.63 -4.23 -8.07
C ALA A 75 9.53 -4.51 -9.29
N ALA A 76 10.45 -5.47 -9.18
CA ALA A 76 11.33 -5.89 -10.28
C ALA A 76 10.56 -6.47 -11.48
N SER A 77 9.44 -7.16 -11.21
CA SER A 77 8.64 -7.86 -12.22
C SER A 77 7.68 -6.92 -12.96
N TYR A 78 7.09 -5.95 -12.26
CA TYR A 78 5.97 -5.16 -12.79
C TYR A 78 6.26 -3.67 -12.93
N CYS A 79 7.37 -3.15 -12.40
CA CYS A 79 7.73 -1.73 -12.51
C CYS A 79 9.03 -1.57 -13.31
N PRO A 80 8.97 -1.06 -14.56
CA PRO A 80 10.15 -0.88 -15.42
C PRO A 80 11.30 -0.11 -14.77
N CYS A 81 11.02 0.91 -13.96
CA CYS A 81 12.03 1.69 -13.25
C CYS A 81 12.85 0.82 -12.29
N TYR A 82 12.19 0.02 -11.45
CA TYR A 82 12.85 -0.89 -10.50
C TYR A 82 13.59 -2.01 -11.20
N SER A 83 12.99 -2.61 -12.24
CA SER A 83 13.65 -3.64 -13.05
C SER A 83 15.02 -3.17 -13.58
N ARG A 84 15.06 -1.96 -14.18
CA ARG A 84 16.32 -1.37 -14.68
C ARG A 84 17.28 -1.00 -13.54
N SER A 85 16.77 -0.42 -12.46
CA SER A 85 17.60 0.00 -11.32
C SER A 85 18.29 -1.20 -10.66
N PHE A 86 17.54 -2.28 -10.40
CA PHE A 86 18.06 -3.51 -9.80
C PHE A 86 19.03 -4.22 -10.73
N ALA A 87 18.70 -4.34 -12.03
CA ALA A 87 19.60 -4.93 -13.01
C ALA A 87 20.94 -4.17 -13.12
N LYS A 88 20.89 -2.82 -13.13
CA LYS A 88 22.09 -1.98 -13.16
C LYS A 88 22.96 -2.14 -11.89
N ALA A 89 22.32 -2.31 -10.73
CA ALA A 89 23.01 -2.52 -9.47
C ALA A 89 23.46 -3.98 -9.24
N GLY A 90 23.06 -4.92 -10.10
CA GLY A 90 23.25 -6.35 -9.86
C GLY A 90 22.46 -6.87 -8.65
N PHE A 91 21.46 -6.11 -8.18
CA PHE A 91 20.66 -6.46 -7.01
C PHE A 91 19.58 -7.47 -7.37
N ARG A 92 19.58 -8.62 -6.68
CA ARG A 92 18.64 -9.71 -6.92
C ARG A 92 17.76 -9.94 -5.70
N PRO A 93 16.51 -9.42 -5.70
CA PRO A 93 15.65 -9.55 -4.54
C PRO A 93 15.28 -11.01 -4.24
N ASP A 94 15.15 -11.86 -5.27
CA ASP A 94 14.89 -13.30 -5.12
C ASP A 94 16.00 -14.05 -4.36
N ALA A 95 17.23 -13.51 -4.36
CA ALA A 95 18.39 -14.12 -3.73
C ALA A 95 18.66 -13.61 -2.29
N MET A 96 17.88 -12.65 -1.78
CA MET A 96 18.06 -12.15 -0.42
C MET A 96 17.82 -13.25 0.60
N MET A 97 18.73 -13.46 1.54
CA MET A 97 18.66 -14.44 2.62
C MET A 97 18.52 -13.80 4.01
N SER A 98 18.76 -12.49 4.11
CA SER A 98 18.66 -11.70 5.32
C SER A 98 18.18 -10.28 5.03
N LEU A 99 17.83 -9.53 6.09
CA LEU A 99 17.53 -8.10 5.95
C LEU A 99 18.79 -7.28 5.63
N ASP A 100 19.98 -7.75 5.99
CA ASP A 100 21.24 -7.07 5.71
C ASP A 100 21.54 -7.01 4.21
N ASP A 101 21.06 -7.99 3.44
CA ASP A 101 21.17 -8.01 1.98
C ASP A 101 20.46 -6.81 1.33
N PHE A 102 19.53 -6.17 2.04
CA PHE A 102 18.85 -4.97 1.58
C PHE A 102 19.81 -3.78 1.38
N ALA A 103 20.97 -3.78 2.03
CA ALA A 103 22.02 -2.78 1.78
C ALA A 103 22.48 -2.73 0.31
N GLY A 104 22.32 -3.82 -0.44
CA GLY A 104 22.57 -3.85 -1.88
C GLY A 104 21.47 -3.25 -2.75
N CYS A 105 20.31 -2.90 -2.18
CA CYS A 105 19.19 -2.32 -2.91
C CYS A 105 19.50 -0.86 -3.31
N PRO A 106 19.38 -0.49 -4.60
CA PRO A 106 19.60 0.90 -5.00
C PRO A 106 18.52 1.81 -4.41
N SER A 107 18.93 3.00 -3.98
CA SER A 107 18.04 4.05 -3.47
C SER A 107 17.17 4.64 -4.58
N LEU A 108 15.94 5.02 -4.25
CA LEU A 108 15.05 5.79 -5.12
C LEU A 108 14.91 7.21 -4.57
N THR A 109 15.16 8.23 -5.40
CA THR A 109 15.04 9.63 -4.97
C THR A 109 13.67 10.21 -5.30
N LYS A 110 13.32 11.31 -4.63
CA LYS A 110 12.12 12.11 -4.95
C LYS A 110 12.10 12.56 -6.42
N GLN A 111 13.27 12.90 -6.96
CA GLN A 111 13.40 13.33 -8.35
C GLN A 111 13.12 12.18 -9.32
N ASP A 112 13.63 10.98 -9.03
CA ASP A 112 13.34 9.79 -9.82
C ASP A 112 11.83 9.52 -9.87
N MET A 113 11.13 9.69 -8.73
CA MET A 113 9.68 9.53 -8.66
C MET A 113 8.93 10.52 -9.56
N GLN A 114 9.40 11.76 -9.63
CA GLN A 114 8.80 12.80 -10.46
C GLN A 114 9.10 12.58 -11.95
N GLN A 115 10.32 12.18 -12.30
CA GLN A 115 10.76 12.03 -13.69
C GLN A 115 10.33 10.71 -14.32
N HIS A 116 10.17 9.65 -13.52
CA HIS A 116 9.91 8.29 -13.98
C HIS A 116 8.58 7.72 -13.46
N PHE A 117 7.61 8.58 -13.17
CA PHE A 117 6.31 8.20 -12.61
C PHE A 117 5.61 7.03 -13.36
N ASN A 118 5.55 7.09 -14.69
CA ASN A 118 4.91 6.04 -15.49
C ASN A 118 5.65 4.70 -15.36
N ASP A 119 6.98 4.74 -15.29
CA ASP A 119 7.84 3.56 -15.19
C ASP A 119 7.89 2.99 -13.76
N LEU A 120 7.50 3.78 -12.77
CA LEU A 120 7.29 3.34 -11.39
C LEU A 120 5.89 2.77 -11.16
N THR A 121 4.97 2.95 -12.12
CA THR A 121 3.63 2.39 -12.04
C THR A 121 3.63 0.94 -12.48
N SER A 122 3.05 0.06 -11.66
CA SER A 122 2.90 -1.36 -11.97
C SER A 122 2.13 -1.59 -13.27
N THR A 123 2.73 -2.37 -14.17
CA THR A 123 2.12 -2.84 -15.42
C THR A 123 1.17 -4.03 -15.20
N GLY A 124 1.28 -4.72 -14.06
CA GLY A 124 0.44 -5.85 -13.69
C GLY A 124 -0.95 -5.46 -13.17
N ILE A 125 -1.24 -4.16 -13.05
CA ILE A 125 -2.50 -3.63 -12.52
C ILE A 125 -3.22 -2.86 -13.62
N ALA A 126 -4.52 -3.14 -13.81
CA ALA A 126 -5.35 -2.41 -14.74
C ALA A 126 -5.61 -0.96 -14.26
N ASP A 127 -5.68 0.00 -15.17
CA ASP A 127 -5.84 1.42 -14.83
C ASP A 127 -7.13 1.71 -14.04
N SER A 128 -8.20 0.95 -14.29
CA SER A 128 -9.44 1.04 -13.52
C SER A 128 -9.26 0.77 -12.02
N GLN A 129 -8.23 0.01 -11.65
CA GLN A 129 -7.87 -0.34 -10.28
C GLN A 129 -6.82 0.59 -9.67
N LYS A 130 -6.24 1.50 -10.44
CA LYS A 130 -5.29 2.51 -9.97
C LYS A 130 -6.04 3.74 -9.47
N LEU A 131 -5.58 4.29 -8.36
CA LEU A 131 -6.03 5.56 -7.82
C LEU A 131 -4.83 6.49 -7.73
N TYR A 132 -4.80 7.52 -8.55
CA TYR A 132 -3.77 8.55 -8.48
C TYR A 132 -3.95 9.39 -7.22
N ILE A 133 -2.88 9.53 -6.46
CA ILE A 133 -2.78 10.43 -5.31
C ILE A 133 -1.47 11.18 -5.35
N THR A 134 -1.41 12.28 -4.61
CA THR A 134 -0.20 13.09 -4.48
C THR A 134 0.19 13.23 -3.02
N THR A 135 1.48 13.34 -2.75
CA THR A 135 1.96 13.74 -1.42
C THR A 135 1.50 15.17 -1.11
N GLY A 136 0.96 15.41 0.08
CA GLY A 136 0.81 16.78 0.59
C GLY A 136 2.17 17.38 0.92
N GLY A 137 2.42 18.64 0.56
CA GLY A 137 3.68 19.32 0.87
C GLY A 137 3.54 20.83 0.81
N SER A 138 3.99 21.50 1.88
CA SER A 138 3.93 22.96 2.07
C SER A 138 5.05 23.75 1.36
N THR A 139 6.06 23.07 0.80
CA THR A 139 7.33 23.70 0.37
C THR A 139 7.85 23.29 -1.01
N GLY A 140 7.10 22.55 -1.83
CA GLY A 140 7.59 22.17 -3.17
C GLY A 140 6.61 21.41 -4.06
N VAL A 141 7.11 20.93 -5.21
CA VAL A 141 6.32 20.15 -6.18
C VAL A 141 5.93 18.81 -5.55
N PRO A 142 4.63 18.47 -5.50
CA PRO A 142 4.16 17.21 -4.94
C PRO A 142 4.61 16.02 -5.79
N VAL A 143 4.74 14.85 -5.18
CA VAL A 143 5.03 13.60 -5.88
C VAL A 143 3.72 12.87 -6.10
N GLY A 144 3.43 12.53 -7.36
CA GLY A 144 2.32 11.67 -7.72
C GLY A 144 2.69 10.20 -7.59
N PHE A 145 1.77 9.36 -7.14
CA PHE A 145 1.88 7.91 -7.13
C PHE A 145 0.50 7.26 -7.23
N HIS A 146 0.47 5.98 -7.61
CA HIS A 146 -0.76 5.21 -7.70
C HIS A 146 -0.92 4.31 -6.48
N LEU A 147 -2.13 4.28 -5.92
CA LEU A 147 -2.57 3.26 -4.97
C LEU A 147 -3.48 2.25 -5.66
N GLN A 148 -3.44 0.99 -5.21
CA GLN A 148 -4.40 -0.02 -5.65
C GLN A 148 -5.73 0.09 -4.87
N LYS A 149 -6.83 0.27 -5.61
CA LYS A 149 -8.19 0.37 -5.04
C LYS A 149 -8.58 -0.89 -4.27
N GLY A 150 -9.05 -0.71 -3.04
CA GLY A 150 -9.51 -1.79 -2.16
C GLY A 150 -8.40 -2.64 -1.54
N VAL A 151 -7.12 -2.26 -1.67
CA VAL A 151 -5.97 -2.92 -1.03
C VAL A 151 -5.18 -1.97 -0.13
N SER A 152 -4.79 -0.79 -0.63
CA SER A 152 -3.94 0.14 0.13
C SER A 152 -4.69 0.85 1.27
N ARG A 153 -5.94 1.30 1.03
CA ARG A 153 -6.77 2.02 2.02
C ARG A 153 -7.17 1.21 3.27
N PRO A 154 -7.45 -0.09 3.20
CA PRO A 154 -7.67 -0.92 4.39
C PRO A 154 -6.50 -0.94 5.37
N LYS A 155 -5.25 -0.83 4.88
CA LYS A 155 -4.03 -0.86 5.71
C LYS A 155 -3.89 0.38 6.59
N GLU A 156 -4.28 1.56 6.07
CA GLU A 156 -4.26 2.84 6.81
C GLU A 156 -5.25 2.91 7.99
N ARG A 157 -6.21 1.98 8.07
CA ARG A 157 -7.28 1.98 9.07
C ARG A 157 -6.99 1.08 10.28
N LEU A 158 -5.82 0.46 10.31
CA LEU A 158 -5.39 -0.42 11.40
C LEU A 158 -4.13 0.17 12.02
N GLU A 159 -4.11 0.29 13.35
CA GLU A 159 -2.85 0.47 14.08
C GLU A 159 -2.04 -0.82 13.93
N TRP A 160 -0.83 -0.71 13.39
CA TRP A 160 0.05 -1.85 13.10
C TRP A 160 1.29 -1.74 13.97
N GLY A 161 1.68 -2.85 14.60
CA GLY A 161 2.79 -2.93 15.55
C GLY A 161 4.05 -3.61 15.02
N ILE A 162 4.18 -3.78 13.69
CA ILE A 162 5.37 -4.37 13.07
C ILE A 162 6.23 -3.21 12.57
N PRO A 163 7.27 -2.75 13.27
CA PRO A 163 8.21 -1.82 12.66
C PRO A 163 8.85 -2.54 11.48
N LEU A 164 8.64 -2.07 10.25
CA LEU A 164 9.54 -2.46 9.16
C LEU A 164 10.86 -1.72 9.41
N PRO A 165 12.02 -2.25 8.99
CA PRO A 165 13.33 -1.62 9.21
C PRO A 165 13.51 -0.37 8.31
N PHE A 166 12.58 0.57 8.44
CA PHE A 166 12.64 1.87 7.83
C PHE A 166 13.20 2.81 8.88
N ASP A 167 14.35 3.38 8.54
CA ASP A 167 14.97 4.47 9.28
C ASP A 167 13.93 5.59 9.52
N GLU A 168 13.85 6.12 10.75
CA GLU A 168 12.92 7.20 11.11
C GLU A 168 13.18 8.48 10.29
N ASP A 169 14.40 8.65 9.77
CA ASP A 169 14.81 9.77 8.94
C ASP A 169 14.52 9.57 7.43
N TYR A 170 14.14 8.35 7.00
CA TYR A 170 13.93 8.02 5.59
C TYR A 170 12.60 7.30 5.34
N VAL A 171 11.65 8.02 4.73
CA VAL A 171 10.35 7.46 4.32
C VAL A 171 10.53 6.59 3.07
N THR A 172 10.67 5.28 3.26
CA THR A 172 10.69 4.31 2.15
C THR A 172 9.28 3.79 1.90
N TYR A 173 8.62 4.46 0.97
CA TYR A 173 7.33 4.08 0.44
C TYR A 173 7.46 2.88 -0.50
N VAL A 174 7.39 1.66 0.05
CA VAL A 174 7.27 0.47 -0.80
C VAL A 174 5.77 0.23 -1.08
N TRP A 175 5.29 0.76 -2.21
CA TRP A 175 3.89 0.68 -2.63
C TRP A 175 3.70 -0.34 -3.75
N PHE A 176 2.61 -1.11 -3.64
CA PHE A 176 2.06 -2.01 -4.66
C PHE A 176 0.88 -1.34 -5.40
#